data_AF-A0A939LZL5-F1
#
_entry.id   AF-A0A939LZL5-F1
#
_cell.length_a   1.000
_cell.length_b   1.000
_cell.length_c   1.000
_cell.angle_alpha   90.00
_cell.angle_beta   90.00
_cell.angle_gamma   90.00
#
_symmetry.space_group_name_H-M   'P 1'
#
loop_
_entity.id
_entity.type
_entity.pdbx_description
1 polymer ?
#
loop_
_entity_poly.entity_id
_entity_poly.type
_entity_poly.pdbx_seq_one_letter_code
_entity_poly.pdbx_strand_id
1 'polypeptide(L)'
;MTTARLQQLRANARLERDVLLEHRMRDGQDPAIAISEVPDVDELVVLSLRDEMLEDRGQLAEFSLARLAARSAGPDADEHRRNADRAEFELLREIAAQVPELTRGVWAAAARLEV
;
A
#
# COMPACT_ATOMS: atom_id res chain seq x y z
N MET A 1 -8.33 -10.01 13.33
CA MET A 1 -8.60 -8.55 13.36
C MET A 1 -9.82 -8.27 14.23
N THR A 2 -9.80 -7.25 15.10
CA THR A 2 -11.01 -6.84 15.85
C THR A 2 -11.64 -5.61 15.19
N THR A 3 -12.95 -5.40 15.36
CA THR A 3 -13.65 -4.21 14.85
C THR A 3 -13.02 -2.92 15.37
N ALA A 4 -12.64 -2.88 16.65
CA ALA A 4 -12.01 -1.72 17.26
C ALA A 4 -10.63 -1.41 16.63
N ARG A 5 -9.80 -2.44 16.38
CA ARG A 5 -8.50 -2.25 15.72
C ARG A 5 -8.68 -1.76 14.29
N LEU A 6 -9.63 -2.31 13.53
CA LEU A 6 -9.92 -1.85 12.17
C LEU A 6 -10.40 -0.39 12.14
N GLN A 7 -11.25 0.01 13.09
CA GLN A 7 -11.69 1.40 13.21
C GLN A 7 -10.52 2.34 13.56
N GLN A 8 -9.61 1.92 14.43
CA GLN A 8 -8.41 2.69 14.75
C GLN A 8 -7.51 2.85 13.51
N LEU A 9 -7.27 1.78 12.76
CA LEU A 9 -6.49 1.85 11.51
C LEU A 9 -7.13 2.81 10.49
N ARG A 10 -8.46 2.74 10.32
CA ARG A 10 -9.19 3.69 9.46
C ARG A 10 -9.12 5.14 9.96
N ALA A 11 -9.08 5.36 11.27
CA ALA A 11 -8.89 6.70 11.82
C ALA A 11 -7.50 7.24 11.49
N ASN A 12 -6.46 6.43 11.67
CA ASN A 12 -5.08 6.77 11.31
C ASN A 12 -4.94 7.05 9.80
N ALA A 13 -5.51 6.17 8.96
CA ALA A 13 -5.48 6.31 7.51
C ALA A 13 -6.21 7.57 7.00
N ARG A 14 -7.30 8.00 7.65
CA ARG A 14 -7.94 9.29 7.32
C ARG A 14 -7.01 10.46 7.58
N LEU A 15 -6.36 10.47 8.75
CA LEU A 15 -5.40 11.52 9.10
C LEU A 15 -4.22 11.55 8.12
N GLU A 16 -3.67 10.39 7.79
CA GLU A 16 -2.61 10.28 6.78
C GLU A 16 -3.07 10.80 5.42
N ARG A 17 -4.27 10.41 4.97
CA ARG A 17 -4.84 10.87 3.71
C ARG A 17 -5.01 12.38 3.66
N ASP A 18 -5.50 12.98 4.74
CA ASP A 18 -5.68 14.42 4.84
C ASP A 18 -4.33 15.15 4.74
N VAL A 19 -3.29 14.63 5.41
CA VAL A 19 -1.92 15.17 5.33
C VAL A 19 -1.37 15.06 3.90
N LEU A 20 -1.56 13.92 3.23
CA LEU A 20 -1.10 13.71 1.84
C LEU A 20 -1.79 14.68 0.87
N LEU A 21 -3.11 14.86 1.01
CA LEU A 21 -3.88 15.79 0.18
C LEU A 21 -3.46 17.23 0.43
N GLU A 22 -3.34 17.63 1.70
CA GLU A 22 -2.90 18.98 2.07
C GLU A 22 -1.52 19.29 1.49
N HIS A 23 -0.57 18.36 1.62
CA HIS A 23 0.78 18.53 1.09
C HIS A 23 0.76 18.73 -0.44
N ARG A 24 0.09 17.85 -1.18
CA ARG A 24 0.02 17.94 -2.65
C ARG A 24 -0.68 19.20 -3.15
N MET A 25 -1.77 19.59 -2.50
CA MET A 25 -2.50 20.82 -2.85
C MET A 25 -1.67 22.07 -2.54
N ARG A 26 -0.88 22.08 -1.46
CA ARG A 26 0.06 23.17 -1.16
C ARG A 26 1.20 23.27 -2.17
N ASP A 27 1.60 22.14 -2.75
CA ASP A 27 2.58 22.10 -3.84
C ASP A 27 1.97 22.51 -5.20
N GLY A 28 0.69 22.91 -5.22
CA GLY A 28 0.01 23.46 -6.39
C GLY A 28 -0.67 22.43 -7.29
N GLN A 29 -0.78 21.17 -6.86
CA GLN A 29 -1.53 20.17 -7.60
C GLN A 29 -3.03 20.51 -7.61
N ASP A 30 -3.68 20.31 -8.77
CA ASP A 30 -5.13 20.46 -8.89
C ASP A 30 -5.87 19.51 -7.90
N PRO A 31 -6.87 20.00 -7.15
CA PRO A 31 -7.56 19.19 -6.15
C PRO A 31 -8.22 17.92 -6.71
N ALA A 32 -8.80 17.96 -7.91
CA ALA A 32 -9.46 16.79 -8.49
C ALA A 32 -8.43 15.72 -8.86
N ILE A 33 -7.25 16.13 -9.36
CA ILE A 33 -6.13 15.22 -9.61
C ILE A 33 -5.60 14.64 -8.30
N ALA A 34 -5.31 15.47 -7.29
CA ALA A 34 -4.79 15.02 -6.00
C ALA A 34 -5.74 13.99 -5.33
N ILE A 35 -7.05 14.27 -5.32
CA ILE A 35 -8.07 13.35 -4.79
C ILE A 35 -8.09 12.02 -5.54
N SER A 36 -7.86 12.03 -6.86
CA SER A 36 -7.88 10.82 -7.70
C SER A 36 -6.62 9.95 -7.55
N GLU A 37 -5.47 10.54 -7.24
CA GLU A 37 -4.19 9.84 -7.15
C GLU A 37 -3.81 9.41 -5.73
N VAL A 38 -4.30 10.11 -4.70
CA VAL A 38 -4.06 9.74 -3.31
C VAL A 38 -4.90 8.50 -2.97
N PRO A 39 -4.29 7.44 -2.41
CA PRO A 39 -5.02 6.24 -2.01
C PRO A 39 -6.21 6.54 -1.10
N ASP A 40 -7.27 5.75 -1.20
CA ASP A 40 -8.41 5.86 -0.29
C ASP A 40 -8.07 5.31 1.11
N VAL A 41 -8.91 5.60 2.10
CA VAL A 41 -8.72 5.19 3.49
C VAL A 41 -8.49 3.68 3.64
N ASP A 42 -9.35 2.87 3.03
CA ASP A 42 -9.22 1.40 3.14
C ASP A 42 -7.99 0.87 2.41
N GLU A 43 -7.53 1.58 1.38
CA GLU A 43 -6.30 1.26 0.68
C GLU A 43 -5.08 1.56 1.54
N LEU A 44 -5.02 2.73 2.20
CA LEU A 44 -3.96 3.06 3.17
C LEU A 44 -3.93 2.08 4.36
N VAL A 45 -5.10 1.60 4.82
CA VAL A 45 -5.16 0.54 5.84
C VAL A 45 -4.54 -0.76 5.32
N VAL A 46 -4.82 -1.15 4.09
CA VAL A 46 -4.23 -2.35 3.46
C VAL A 46 -2.71 -2.21 3.34
N LEU A 47 -2.21 -1.05 2.90
CA LEU A 47 -0.78 -0.78 2.80
C LEU A 47 -0.10 -0.86 4.18
N SER A 48 -0.71 -0.29 5.21
CA SER A 48 -0.23 -0.39 6.60
C SER A 48 -0.19 -1.85 7.09
N LEU A 49 -1.24 -2.63 6.83
CA LEU A 49 -1.30 -4.04 7.25
C LEU A 49 -0.27 -4.90 6.52
N ARG A 50 -0.03 -4.64 5.23
CA ARG A 50 1.03 -5.30 4.46
C ARG A 50 2.40 -5.02 5.10
N ASP A 51 2.66 -3.79 5.51
CA ASP A 51 3.92 -3.41 6.14
C ASP A 51 4.08 -4.09 7.52
N GLU A 52 3.02 -4.14 8.32
CA GLU A 52 2.97 -4.90 9.59
C GLU A 52 3.28 -6.39 9.34
N MET A 53 2.68 -7.02 8.33
CA MET A 53 2.93 -8.43 7.99
C MET A 53 4.36 -8.68 7.50
N LEU A 54 4.94 -7.76 6.74
CA LEU A 54 6.34 -7.83 6.31
C LEU A 54 7.28 -7.70 7.51
N GLU A 55 6.98 -6.83 8.46
CA GLU A 55 7.74 -6.65 9.69
C GLU A 55 7.68 -7.93 10.55
N ASP A 56 6.49 -8.49 10.76
CA ASP A 56 6.29 -9.73 11.51
C ASP A 56 7.05 -10.92 10.91
N ARG A 57 7.24 -10.94 9.59
CA ARG A 57 8.00 -11.96 8.86
C ARG A 57 9.51 -11.68 8.81
N GLY A 58 9.96 -10.52 9.29
CA GLY A 58 11.35 -10.08 9.16
C GLY A 58 11.77 -9.74 7.72
N GLN A 59 10.80 -9.49 6.84
CA GLN A 59 10.99 -9.28 5.40
C GLN A 59 10.88 -7.80 4.98
N LEU A 60 10.51 -6.90 5.89
CA LEU A 60 10.29 -5.49 5.57
C LEU A 60 11.48 -4.83 4.87
N ALA A 61 12.69 -5.05 5.39
CA ALA A 61 13.91 -4.48 4.81
C ALA A 61 14.21 -5.04 3.41
N GLU A 62 14.11 -6.37 3.25
CA GLU A 62 14.32 -7.05 1.97
C GLU A 62 13.32 -6.58 0.91
N PHE A 63 12.03 -6.53 1.26
CA PHE A 63 10.96 -6.04 0.39
C PHE A 63 11.21 -4.58 -0.02
N SER A 64 11.59 -3.73 0.92
CA SER A 64 11.90 -2.32 0.65
C SER A 64 13.09 -2.16 -0.30
N LEU A 65 14.14 -2.96 -0.11
CA LEU A 65 15.30 -2.97 -1.01
C LEU A 65 14.93 -3.48 -2.41
N ALA A 66 14.12 -4.52 -2.51
CA ALA A 66 13.62 -5.01 -3.80
C ALA A 66 12.79 -3.93 -4.52
N ARG A 67 11.93 -3.21 -3.82
CA ARG A 67 11.16 -2.08 -4.39
C ARG A 67 12.04 -0.92 -4.82
N LEU A 68 13.11 -0.62 -4.09
CA LEU A 68 14.08 0.38 -4.48
C LEU A 68 14.84 -0.04 -5.75
N ALA A 69 15.33 -1.28 -5.78
CA ALA A 69 16.05 -1.84 -6.92
C ALA A 69 15.17 -1.89 -8.19
N ALA A 70 13.88 -2.18 -8.04
CA ALA A 70 12.89 -2.19 -9.12
C ALA A 70 12.69 -0.82 -9.82
N ARG A 71 13.06 0.29 -9.14
CA ARG A 71 13.03 1.66 -9.67
C ARG A 71 14.36 2.09 -10.29
N SER A 72 15.40 1.26 -10.19
CA SER A 72 16.71 1.55 -10.77
C SER A 72 16.73 1.28 -12.28
N ALA A 73 17.77 1.77 -12.96
CA ALA A 73 18.06 1.45 -14.36
C ALA A 73 18.99 0.22 -14.52
N GLY A 74 19.15 -0.58 -13.45
CA GLY A 74 20.00 -1.77 -13.46
C GLY A 74 19.41 -2.92 -14.29
N PRO A 75 20.25 -3.88 -14.74
CA PRO A 75 19.80 -5.01 -15.55
C PRO A 75 18.76 -5.88 -14.85
N ASP A 76 18.78 -5.92 -13.51
CA ASP A 76 17.92 -6.79 -12.69
C ASP A 76 16.65 -6.06 -12.18
N ALA A 77 16.42 -4.81 -12.60
CA ALA A 77 15.30 -4.00 -12.10
C ALA A 77 13.93 -4.66 -12.36
N ASP A 78 13.75 -5.23 -13.55
CA ASP A 78 12.50 -5.91 -13.91
C ASP A 78 12.30 -7.21 -13.12
N GLU A 79 13.38 -7.91 -12.78
CA GLU A 79 13.32 -9.09 -11.92
C GLU A 79 12.90 -8.71 -10.50
N HIS A 80 13.51 -7.66 -9.93
CA HIS A 80 13.12 -7.14 -8.63
C HIS A 80 11.67 -6.65 -8.61
N ARG A 81 11.18 -6.03 -9.69
CA ARG A 81 9.77 -5.62 -9.82
C ARG A 81 8.83 -6.80 -9.75
N ARG A 82 9.02 -7.82 -10.61
CA ARG A 82 8.18 -9.03 -10.62
C ARG A 82 8.22 -9.78 -9.29
N ASN A 83 9.40 -9.89 -8.68
CA ASN A 83 9.54 -10.56 -7.39
C ASN A 83 8.81 -9.81 -6.26
N ALA A 84 8.94 -8.48 -6.22
CA ALA A 84 8.25 -7.65 -5.24
C ALA A 84 6.73 -7.62 -5.47
N ASP A 85 6.28 -7.52 -6.73
CA ASP A 85 4.86 -7.54 -7.09
C ASP A 85 4.21 -8.87 -6.69
N ARG A 86 4.86 -10.00 -6.98
CA ARG A 86 4.37 -11.32 -6.56
C ARG A 86 4.31 -11.44 -5.04
N ALA A 87 5.35 -11.03 -4.33
CA ALA A 87 5.38 -11.08 -2.87
C ALA A 87 4.27 -10.22 -2.25
N GLU A 88 4.06 -9.01 -2.78
CA GLU A 88 3.01 -8.12 -2.34
C GLU A 88 1.62 -8.69 -2.65
N PHE A 89 1.40 -9.26 -3.84
CA PHE A 89 0.13 -9.86 -4.21
C PHE A 89 -0.30 -10.98 -3.26
N GLU A 90 0.63 -11.83 -2.84
CA GLU A 90 0.33 -12.89 -1.86
C GLU A 90 -0.07 -12.31 -0.49
N LEU A 91 0.61 -11.26 -0.02
CA LEU A 91 0.24 -10.55 1.20
C LEU A 91 -1.15 -9.92 1.09
N LEU A 92 -1.45 -9.27 -0.04
CA LEU A 92 -2.74 -8.65 -0.30
C LEU A 92 -3.88 -9.68 -0.30
N ARG A 93 -3.67 -10.85 -0.90
CA ARG A 93 -4.63 -11.97 -0.86
C ARG A 93 -4.89 -12.45 0.55
N GLU A 94 -3.84 -12.56 1.36
CA GLU A 94 -3.95 -12.95 2.76
C GLU A 94 -4.71 -11.91 3.59
N ILE A 95 -4.47 -10.60 3.37
CA ILE A 95 -5.25 -9.52 4.00
C ILE A 95 -6.73 -9.65 3.64
N ALA A 96 -7.07 -9.85 2.35
CA ALA A 96 -8.46 -10.02 1.93
C ALA A 96 -9.14 -11.23 2.58
N ALA A 97 -8.40 -12.32 2.79
CA ALA A 97 -8.92 -13.51 3.45
C ALA A 97 -9.15 -13.28 4.97
N GLN A 98 -8.27 -12.53 5.63
CA GLN A 98 -8.34 -12.26 7.07
C GLN A 98 -9.29 -11.11 7.44
N VAL A 99 -9.45 -10.13 6.55
CA VAL A 99 -10.26 -8.92 6.77
C VAL A 99 -11.11 -8.62 5.52
N PRO A 100 -12.21 -9.37 5.29
CA PRO A 100 -13.03 -9.23 4.09
C PRO A 100 -13.59 -7.82 3.86
N GLU A 101 -13.76 -7.02 4.93
CA GLU A 101 -14.20 -5.62 4.85
C GLU A 101 -13.24 -4.72 4.06
N LEU A 102 -11.98 -5.12 3.89
CA LEU A 102 -10.97 -4.37 3.13
C LEU A 102 -10.84 -4.83 1.67
N THR A 103 -11.69 -5.76 1.20
CA THR A 103 -11.59 -6.34 -0.16
C THR A 103 -11.45 -5.28 -1.26
N ARG A 104 -12.22 -4.17 -1.19
CA ARG A 104 -12.09 -3.10 -2.19
C ARG A 104 -10.73 -2.39 -2.15
N GLY A 105 -10.22 -2.10 -0.95
CA GLY A 105 -8.88 -1.52 -0.77
C GLY A 105 -7.79 -2.45 -1.26
N VAL A 106 -7.94 -3.76 -1.04
CA VAL A 106 -7.03 -4.79 -1.58
C VAL A 106 -7.02 -4.78 -3.10
N TRP A 107 -8.19 -4.75 -3.76
CA TRP A 107 -8.26 -4.69 -5.22
C TRP A 107 -7.65 -3.41 -5.79
N ALA A 108 -7.88 -2.27 -5.14
CA ALA A 108 -7.27 -1.00 -5.54
C ALA A 108 -5.74 -1.05 -5.43
N ALA A 109 -5.21 -1.62 -4.35
CA ALA A 109 -3.77 -1.81 -4.17
C ALA A 109 -3.18 -2.79 -5.20
N ALA A 110 -3.83 -3.92 -5.42
CA ALA A 110 -3.39 -4.95 -6.36
C ALA A 110 -3.41 -4.48 -7.83
N ALA A 111 -4.29 -3.53 -8.19
CA ALA A 111 -4.37 -2.97 -9.53
C ALA A 111 -3.09 -2.22 -9.98
N ARG A 112 -2.17 -1.92 -9.05
CA ARG A 112 -0.87 -1.30 -9.33
C ARG A 112 0.27 -2.30 -9.51
N LEU A 113 0.02 -3.60 -9.35
CA LEU A 113 1.04 -4.65 -9.43
C LEU A 113 1.06 -5.28 -10.84
N GLU A 114 2.24 -5.67 -11.31
CA GLU A 114 2.42 -6.47 -12.53
C GLU A 114 2.55 -7.95 -12.15
N VAL A 115 1.41 -8.65 -12.03
CA VAL A 115 1.33 -10.06 -11.57
C VAL A 115 0.77 -10.98 -12.64
#